data_AF-A0A1X7U2V8-F1
#
_entry.id   AF-A0A1X7U2V8-F1
#
_cell.length_a   1.000
_cell.length_b   1.000
_cell.length_c   1.000
_cell.angle_alpha   90.00
_cell.angle_beta   90.00
_cell.angle_gamma   90.00
#
_symmetry.space_group_name_H-M   'P 1'
#
loop_
_entity.id
_entity.type
_entity.pdbx_description
1 polymer ?
#
loop_
_entity_poly.entity_id
_entity_poly.type
_entity_poly.pdbx_seq_one_letter_code
_entity_poly.pdbx_strand_id
1 'polypeptide(L)'
;MESAQMHRKTINDVFTWSKAFAIYAAALLGSESTMKEECMGLWAHLYLVTQLSRDMGGGQWLQYDSEYRELAAAKGIRKWGDLDLSIYGHCLARRLAQSGPVQSQVGNHSEGKAKQGSKRSSVCYSWNFDGNCVREESG
;
A
#
# COMPACT_ATOMS: atom_id res chain seq x y z
N MET A 1 23.65 5.84 33.88
CA MET A 1 23.75 5.36 32.49
C MET A 1 22.64 6.03 31.71
N GLU A 2 22.98 7.09 30.99
CA GLU A 2 22.03 7.93 30.25
C GLU A 2 21.71 7.21 28.93
N SER A 3 20.52 6.64 28.84
CA SER A 3 20.04 6.00 27.62
C SER A 3 19.78 7.08 26.58
N ALA A 4 20.73 7.25 25.65
CA ALA A 4 20.54 8.07 24.46
C ALA A 4 19.32 7.56 23.69
N GLN A 5 18.18 8.26 23.83
CA GLN A 5 17.02 8.06 22.98
C GLN A 5 17.42 8.51 21.57
N MET A 6 17.92 7.57 20.79
CA MET A 6 18.25 7.77 19.40
C MET A 6 16.94 8.11 18.69
N HIS A 7 16.77 9.38 18.30
CA HIS A 7 15.62 9.83 17.52
C HIS A 7 15.60 9.04 16.21
N ARG A 8 14.74 8.01 16.12
CA ARG A 8 14.49 7.29 14.88
C ARG A 8 13.85 8.27 13.91
N LYS A 9 14.62 8.67 12.90
CA LYS A 9 14.10 9.48 11.79
C LYS A 9 13.09 8.63 11.02
N THR A 10 11.86 9.11 10.92
CA THR A 10 10.82 8.46 10.13
C THR A 10 11.10 8.69 8.65
N ILE A 11 11.12 7.62 7.86
CA ILE A 11 11.26 7.68 6.41
C ILE A 11 9.86 7.86 5.83
N ASN A 12 9.60 9.03 5.23
CA ASN A 12 8.29 9.38 4.67
C ASN A 12 8.34 9.64 3.15
N ASP A 13 9.53 9.69 2.56
CA ASP A 13 9.73 9.95 1.14
C ASP A 13 10.40 8.76 0.44
N VAL A 14 10.01 8.53 -0.81
CA VAL A 14 10.48 7.38 -1.60
C VAL A 14 11.97 7.44 -1.89
N PHE A 15 12.56 8.64 -1.98
CA PHE A 15 13.97 8.79 -2.32
C PHE A 15 14.88 8.37 -1.15
N THR A 16 14.58 8.83 0.06
CA THR A 16 15.27 8.40 1.28
C THR A 16 15.04 6.91 1.54
N TRP A 17 13.82 6.42 1.33
CA TRP A 17 13.53 4.98 1.42
C TRP A 17 14.36 4.17 0.43
N SER A 18 14.43 4.60 -0.84
CA SER A 18 15.20 3.91 -1.88
C SER A 18 16.68 3.81 -1.54
N LYS A 19 17.26 4.90 -1.00
CA LYS A 19 18.66 4.88 -0.54
C LYS A 19 18.87 3.91 0.62
N ALA A 20 17.99 3.94 1.61
CA ALA A 20 18.07 3.03 2.75
C ALA A 20 17.91 1.56 2.31
N PHE A 21 16.97 1.30 1.39
CA PHE A 21 16.73 -0.02 0.83
C PHE A 21 17.92 -0.51 0.00
N ALA A 22 18.57 0.37 -0.78
CA ALA A 22 19.76 0.00 -1.55
C ALA A 22 20.92 -0.43 -0.64
N ILE A 23 21.10 0.21 0.52
CA ILE A 23 22.10 -0.21 1.53
C ILE A 23 21.72 -1.57 2.12
N TYR A 24 20.44 -1.78 2.46
CA TYR A 24 19.94 -3.08 2.92
C TYR A 24 20.18 -4.19 1.89
N ALA A 25 19.84 -3.94 0.62
CA ALA A 25 20.08 -4.87 -0.46
C ALA A 25 21.58 -5.17 -0.62
N ALA A 26 22.44 -4.16 -0.63
CA ALA A 26 23.89 -4.34 -0.70
C ALA A 26 24.43 -5.21 0.45
N ALA A 27 23.93 -5.03 1.67
CA ALA A 27 24.33 -5.84 2.82
C ALA A 27 23.92 -7.31 2.65
N LEU A 28 22.73 -7.59 2.10
CA LEU A 28 22.32 -8.95 1.78
C LEU A 28 23.13 -9.55 0.63
N LEU A 29 23.38 -8.78 -0.42
CA LEU A 29 24.18 -9.21 -1.57
C LEU A 29 25.63 -9.53 -1.21
N GLY A 30 26.17 -8.89 -0.18
CA GLY A 30 27.51 -9.17 0.34
C GLY A 30 27.62 -10.48 1.13
N SER A 31 26.51 -11.17 1.38
CA SER A 31 26.50 -12.47 2.06
C SER A 31 26.75 -13.62 1.07
N GLU A 32 27.61 -14.57 1.44
CA GLU A 32 27.92 -15.76 0.63
C GLU A 32 26.69 -16.65 0.34
N SER A 33 25.61 -16.50 1.11
CA SER A 33 24.38 -17.30 0.95
C SER A 33 23.36 -16.76 -0.04
N THR A 34 23.59 -15.57 -0.62
CA THR A 34 22.58 -14.90 -1.44
C THR A 34 22.61 -15.38 -2.89
N MET A 35 21.51 -15.95 -3.36
CA MET A 35 21.38 -16.48 -4.73
C MET A 35 21.05 -15.36 -5.73
N LYS A 36 21.40 -15.55 -7.01
CA LYS A 36 21.15 -14.58 -8.09
C LYS A 36 19.66 -14.17 -8.17
N GLU A 37 18.77 -15.11 -7.96
CA GLU A 37 17.31 -14.90 -7.98
C GLU A 37 16.88 -13.95 -6.86
N GLU A 38 17.52 -14.02 -5.70
CA GLU A 38 17.27 -13.16 -4.55
C GLU A 38 17.78 -11.74 -4.83
N CYS A 39 18.94 -11.63 -5.47
CA CYS A 39 19.46 -10.34 -5.94
C CYS A 39 18.47 -9.64 -6.86
N MET A 40 17.98 -10.37 -7.88
CA MET A 40 17.00 -9.84 -8.82
C MET A 40 15.69 -9.50 -8.14
N GLY A 41 15.25 -10.32 -7.18
CA GLY A 41 14.09 -10.06 -6.34
C GLY A 41 14.18 -8.73 -5.60
N LEU A 42 15.31 -8.45 -4.95
CA LEU A 42 15.53 -7.19 -4.21
C LEU A 42 15.44 -5.97 -5.13
N TRP A 43 16.04 -6.02 -6.33
CA TRP A 43 15.93 -4.94 -7.30
C TRP A 43 14.51 -4.79 -7.85
N ALA A 44 13.81 -5.90 -8.08
CA ALA A 44 12.40 -5.88 -8.48
C ALA A 44 11.50 -5.28 -7.39
N HIS A 45 11.77 -5.54 -6.11
CA HIS A 45 11.06 -4.92 -4.98
C HIS A 45 11.31 -3.42 -4.89
N LEU A 46 12.56 -2.99 -5.05
CA LEU A 46 12.91 -1.57 -5.13
C LEU A 46 12.11 -0.87 -6.24
N TYR A 47 12.08 -1.46 -7.43
CA TYR A 47 11.27 -0.96 -8.53
C TYR A 47 9.77 -0.95 -8.21
N LEU A 48 9.23 -2.04 -7.66
CA LEU A 48 7.83 -2.15 -7.30
C LEU A 48 7.40 -1.06 -6.31
N VAL A 49 8.12 -0.90 -5.20
CA VAL A 49 7.77 0.09 -4.18
C VAL A 49 7.92 1.52 -4.71
N THR A 50 8.92 1.78 -5.55
CA THR A 50 9.04 3.10 -6.19
C THR A 50 7.86 3.39 -7.11
N GLN A 51 7.34 2.41 -7.84
CA GLN A 51 6.10 2.58 -8.62
C GLN A 51 4.88 2.79 -7.73
N LEU A 52 4.72 1.98 -6.68
CA LEU A 52 3.61 2.16 -5.72
C LEU A 52 3.61 3.54 -5.07
N SER A 53 4.79 4.13 -4.82
CA SER A 53 4.88 5.49 -4.29
C SER A 53 4.28 6.55 -5.22
N ARG A 54 4.36 6.32 -6.53
CA ARG A 54 3.80 7.20 -7.57
C ARG A 54 2.30 6.98 -7.74
N ASP A 55 1.87 5.72 -7.71
CA ASP A 55 0.49 5.32 -7.99
C ASP A 55 -0.44 5.58 -6.81
N MET A 56 0.00 5.25 -5.60
CA MET A 56 -0.85 5.35 -4.40
C MET A 56 -0.87 6.76 -3.80
N GLY A 57 0.24 7.50 -3.91
CA GLY A 57 0.44 8.75 -3.18
C GLY A 57 0.37 8.61 -1.64
N GLY A 58 0.85 9.62 -0.92
CA GLY A 58 0.87 9.59 0.55
C GLY A 58 1.78 8.47 1.12
N GLY A 59 1.50 7.99 2.33
CA GLY A 59 2.28 6.95 3.03
C GLY A 59 1.81 5.50 2.82
N GLN A 60 0.85 5.27 1.92
CA GLN A 60 0.24 3.95 1.64
C GLN A 60 1.26 2.90 1.20
N TRP A 61 2.17 3.30 0.32
CA TRP A 61 3.23 2.44 -0.20
C TRP A 61 4.22 2.01 0.88
N LEU A 62 4.43 2.83 1.93
CA LEU A 62 5.25 2.45 3.09
C LEU A 62 4.57 1.37 3.92
N GLN A 63 3.24 1.44 4.03
CA GLN A 63 2.47 0.39 4.69
C GLN A 63 2.54 -0.92 3.91
N TYR A 64 2.37 -0.86 2.58
CA TYR A 64 2.56 -2.02 1.71
C TYR A 64 3.96 -2.64 1.90
N ASP A 65 5.02 -1.83 1.85
CA ASP A 65 6.39 -2.31 2.03
C ASP A 65 6.62 -2.95 3.41
N SER A 66 6.03 -2.40 4.48
CA SER A 66 6.12 -2.98 5.82
C SER A 66 5.45 -4.34 5.89
N GLU A 67 4.17 -4.42 5.48
CA GLU A 67 3.39 -5.66 5.53
C GLU A 67 3.99 -6.74 4.62
N TYR A 68 4.48 -6.35 3.44
CA TYR A 68 5.14 -7.29 2.51
C TYR A 68 6.41 -7.88 3.11
N ARG A 69 7.26 -7.06 3.74
CA ARG A 69 8.51 -7.54 4.36
C ARG A 69 8.24 -8.46 5.53
N GLU A 70 7.21 -8.19 6.33
CA GLU A 70 6.76 -9.07 7.41
C GLU A 70 6.26 -10.41 6.86
N LEU A 71 5.43 -10.37 5.82
CA LEU A 71 4.94 -11.57 5.14
C LEU A 71 6.10 -12.40 4.55
N ALA A 72 7.04 -11.74 3.89
CA ALA A 72 8.19 -12.38 3.27
C ALA A 72 9.09 -13.05 4.32
N ALA A 73 9.32 -12.39 5.45
CA ALA A 73 10.05 -12.96 6.57
C ALA A 73 9.32 -14.19 7.17
N ALA A 74 8.00 -14.10 7.36
CA ALA A 74 7.20 -15.19 7.94
C ALA A 74 7.11 -16.42 7.03
N LYS A 75 6.99 -16.22 5.71
CA LYS A 75 6.86 -17.29 4.72
C LYS A 75 8.19 -17.76 4.13
N GLY A 76 9.30 -17.08 4.45
CA GLY A 76 10.58 -17.30 3.80
C GLY A 76 10.56 -16.98 2.30
N ILE A 77 9.74 -16.00 1.87
CA ILE A 77 9.68 -15.59 0.46
C ILE A 77 11.01 -14.98 0.05
N ARG A 78 11.60 -15.56 -0.99
CA ARG A 78 12.86 -15.12 -1.60
C ARG A 78 12.66 -14.41 -2.94
N LYS A 79 11.43 -14.42 -3.48
CA LYS A 79 11.04 -13.73 -4.71
C LYS A 79 10.34 -12.42 -4.37
N TRP A 80 11.11 -11.35 -4.22
CA TRP A 80 10.61 -10.07 -3.71
C TRP A 80 9.94 -9.17 -4.77
N GLY A 81 9.95 -9.59 -6.04
CA GLY A 81 9.47 -8.76 -7.16
C GLY A 81 7.97 -8.82 -7.43
N ASP A 82 7.26 -9.78 -6.83
CA ASP A 82 5.85 -10.02 -7.11
C ASP A 82 4.97 -9.10 -6.25
N LEU A 83 3.99 -8.44 -6.88
CA LEU A 83 2.99 -7.64 -6.18
C LEU A 83 2.02 -8.56 -5.44
N ASP A 84 1.94 -8.41 -4.12
CA ASP A 84 0.92 -9.08 -3.32
C ASP A 84 -0.39 -8.28 -3.40
N LEU A 85 -1.34 -8.79 -4.19
CA LEU A 85 -2.63 -8.14 -4.42
C LEU A 85 -3.48 -8.02 -3.15
N SER A 86 -3.29 -8.91 -2.16
CA SER A 86 -4.04 -8.84 -0.90
C SER A 86 -3.57 -7.65 -0.07
N ILE A 87 -2.25 -7.49 0.09
CA ILE A 87 -1.66 -6.34 0.80
C ILE A 87 -1.98 -5.05 0.06
N TYR A 88 -1.82 -5.06 -1.27
CA TYR A 88 -2.13 -3.92 -2.14
C TYR A 88 -3.59 -3.45 -1.97
N GLY A 89 -4.55 -4.38 -2.04
CA GLY A 89 -5.96 -4.09 -1.86
C GLY A 89 -6.29 -3.52 -0.48
N HIS A 90 -5.69 -4.06 0.58
CA HIS A 90 -5.88 -3.55 1.95
C HIS A 90 -5.36 -2.12 2.13
N CYS A 91 -4.20 -1.81 1.56
CA CYS A 91 -3.66 -0.44 1.59
C CYS A 91 -4.61 0.52 0.87
N LEU A 92 -4.99 0.22 -0.37
CA LEU A 92 -5.94 1.06 -1.11
C LEU A 92 -7.28 1.26 -0.40
N ALA A 93 -7.88 0.20 0.13
CA ALA A 93 -9.16 0.29 0.85
C ALA A 93 -9.05 1.22 2.08
N ARG A 94 -7.93 1.14 2.81
CA ARG A 94 -7.66 2.01 3.96
C ARG A 94 -7.52 3.47 3.54
N ARG A 95 -6.95 3.75 2.36
CA ARG A 95 -6.93 5.10 1.77
C ARG A 95 -8.34 5.65 1.61
N LEU A 96 -9.21 4.86 0.98
CA LEU A 96 -10.57 5.25 0.69
C LEU A 96 -11.38 5.49 1.98
N ALA A 97 -11.16 4.67 3.00
CA ALA A 97 -11.78 4.83 4.32
C ALA A 97 -11.30 6.10 5.06
N GLN A 98 -10.02 6.46 4.95
CA GLN A 98 -9.47 7.69 5.54
C GLN A 98 -9.96 8.97 4.82
N SER A 99 -10.36 8.85 3.55
CA SER A 99 -10.99 9.94 2.79
C SER A 99 -12.51 10.05 2.99
N GLY A 100 -13.07 9.45 4.05
CA GLY A 100 -14.48 9.60 4.42
C GLY A 100 -14.91 11.07 4.58
N PRO A 101 -16.19 11.40 4.33
CA PRO A 101 -16.64 12.77 4.19
C PRO A 101 -16.39 13.57 5.48
N VAL A 102 -15.83 14.77 5.34
CA VAL A 102 -15.86 15.81 6.37
C VAL A 102 -17.27 15.88 6.92
N GLN A 103 -17.45 15.57 8.20
CA GLN A 103 -18.70 15.78 8.90
C GLN A 103 -18.99 17.29 8.91
N SER A 104 -19.75 17.76 7.93
CA SER A 104 -20.44 19.04 8.04
C SER A 104 -21.47 18.92 9.15
N GLN A 105 -21.16 19.49 10.31
CA GLN A 105 -22.15 19.79 11.33
C GLN A 105 -23.17 20.76 10.73
N VAL A 106 -24.37 20.27 10.42
CA VAL A 106 -25.52 21.11 10.13
C VAL A 106 -26.65 20.67 11.05
N GLY A 107 -27.13 21.65 11.82
CA GLY A 107 -28.03 21.48 12.95
C GLY A 107 -29.39 20.87 12.62
N ASN A 108 -30.00 20.36 13.70
CA ASN A 108 -31.36 19.87 13.78
C ASN A 108 -32.35 20.91 13.24
N HIS A 109 -33.10 20.56 12.21
CA HIS A 109 -34.51 20.92 12.09
C HIS A 109 -35.26 19.85 11.28
N SER A 110 -36.51 19.67 11.69
CA SER A 110 -37.44 18.56 11.52
C SER A 110 -38.03 18.36 10.12
N GLU A 111 -38.34 17.09 9.85
CA GLU A 111 -39.40 16.52 9.00
C GLU A 111 -39.60 17.02 7.57
N GLY A 112 -39.26 16.16 6.61
CA GLY A 112 -39.71 16.23 5.22
C GLY A 112 -39.50 14.90 4.49
N LYS A 113 -40.60 14.19 4.21
CA LYS A 113 -40.63 12.99 3.35
C LYS A 113 -39.98 13.28 1.99
N ALA A 114 -38.87 12.63 1.68
CA ALA A 114 -38.35 12.54 0.32
C ALA A 114 -37.76 11.13 0.06
N LYS A 115 -38.13 10.61 -1.11
CA LYS A 115 -37.93 9.24 -1.60
C LYS A 115 -36.50 8.74 -1.36
N GLN A 116 -36.39 7.51 -0.86
CA GLN A 116 -35.15 6.77 -0.68
C GLN A 116 -34.57 6.40 -2.06
N GLY A 117 -33.93 7.37 -2.71
CA GLY A 117 -33.04 7.10 -3.83
C GLY A 117 -31.84 6.35 -3.29
N SER A 118 -31.75 5.05 -3.60
CA SER A 118 -30.57 4.22 -3.32
C SER A 118 -29.34 4.94 -3.87
N LYS A 119 -28.48 5.46 -2.98
CA LYS A 119 -27.18 6.03 -3.35
C LYS A 119 -26.30 4.89 -3.82
N ARG A 120 -26.44 4.51 -5.09
CA ARG A 120 -25.51 3.62 -5.79
C ARG A 120 -24.17 4.34 -5.84
N SER A 121 -23.17 3.76 -5.17
CA SER A 121 -21.76 4.14 -5.32
C SER A 121 -21.45 4.24 -6.82
N SER A 122 -20.99 5.41 -7.28
CA SER A 122 -20.63 5.67 -8.67
C SER A 122 -19.25 5.12 -9.05
N VAL A 123 -18.64 4.34 -8.15
CA VAL A 123 -17.26 3.91 -8.29
C VAL A 123 -17.23 2.42 -8.57
N CYS A 124 -16.85 2.08 -9.80
CA CYS A 124 -16.53 0.71 -10.20
C CYS A 124 -15.02 0.58 -10.39
N TYR A 125 -14.45 -0.46 -9.80
CA TYR A 125 -13.06 -0.85 -10.02
C TYR A 125 -13.06 -2.19 -10.77
N SER A 126 -12.63 -2.19 -12.03
CA SER A 126 -12.41 -3.42 -12.79
C SER A 126 -11.07 -4.02 -12.37
N TRP A 127 -11.10 -5.16 -11.71
CA TRP A 127 -9.92 -5.92 -11.32
C TRP A 127 -9.39 -6.86 -12.42
N ASN A 128 -10.05 -6.87 -13.59
CA ASN A 128 -9.59 -7.57 -14.78
C ASN A 128 -8.84 -6.61 -15.71
N PHE A 129 -7.76 -7.12 -16.33
CA PHE A 129 -6.91 -6.39 -17.28
C PHE A 129 -7.68 -5.81 -18.48
N ASP A 130 -8.89 -6.32 -18.76
CA ASP A 130 -9.74 -5.89 -19.88
C ASP A 130 -10.53 -4.60 -19.60
N GLY A 131 -10.44 -4.01 -18.41
CA GLY A 131 -11.01 -2.69 -18.09
C GLY A 131 -12.55 -2.60 -18.09
N ASN A 132 -13.27 -3.69 -18.34
CA ASN A 132 -14.73 -3.67 -18.43
C ASN A 132 -15.40 -3.86 -17.06
N CYS A 133 -15.97 -2.77 -16.56
CA CYS A 133 -16.87 -2.74 -15.42
C CYS A 133 -18.24 -3.33 -15.79
N VAL A 134 -18.40 -4.65 -15.70
CA VAL A 134 -19.72 -5.27 -15.89
C VAL A 134 -20.48 -5.20 -14.58
N ARG A 135 -21.54 -4.40 -14.56
CA ARG A 135 -22.48 -4.30 -13.45
C ARG A 135 -23.32 -5.59 -13.40
N GLU A 136 -23.16 -6.42 -12.37
CA GLU A 136 -24.15 -7.46 -12.12
C GLU A 136 -25.45 -6.82 -11.65
N GLU A 137 -26.49 -6.90 -12.49
CA GLU A 137 -27.85 -6.58 -12.08
C GLU A 137 -28.41 -7.79 -11.35
N SER A 138 -28.46 -7.72 -10.03
CA SER A 138 -29.24 -8.67 -9.23
C SER A 138 -30.72 -8.47 -9.58
N GLY A 139 -31.30 -9.46 -10.26
CA GLY A 139 -32.75 -9.63 -10.40
C GLY A 139 -33.40 -10.05 -9.09
#